data_AF-A0A354TQN9-F1
#
_entry.id   AF-A0A354TQN9-F1
#
_cell.length_a   1.000
_cell.length_b   1.000
_cell.length_c   1.000
_cell.angle_alpha   90.00
_cell.angle_beta   90.00
_cell.angle_gamma   90.00
#
_symmetry.space_group_name_H-M   'P 1'
#
loop_
_entity.id
_entity.type
_entity.pdbx_description
1 polymer ?
#
loop_
_entity_poly.entity_id
_entity_poly.type
_entity_poly.pdbx_seq_one_letter_code
_entity_poly.pdbx_strand_id
1 'polypeptide(L)' 'MASNSRAIAAKILGSLLKKQGSLSNQLDPFRDEAEFQFIQELCFGTCRWFHQLDFLLQELLSKPLK' A
#
# COMPACT_ATOMS: atom_id res chain seq x y z
N MET A 1 20.49 3.18 -4.59
CA MET A 1 19.45 2.31 -5.19
C MET A 1 18.13 3.04 -5.02
N ALA A 2 17.45 3.42 -6.11
CA ALA A 2 16.12 4.02 -6.00
C ALA A 2 15.21 3.03 -5.28
N SER A 3 14.65 3.45 -4.14
CA SER A 3 13.73 2.64 -3.37
C SER A 3 12.51 2.36 -4.24
N ASN A 4 12.13 1.09 -4.44
CA ASN A 4 11.02 0.76 -5.31
C ASN A 4 9.71 1.27 -4.68
N SER A 5 9.12 2.30 -5.27
CA SER A 5 7.91 2.99 -4.78
C SER A 5 6.73 2.04 -4.55
N ARG A 6 6.59 1.00 -5.38
CA ARG A 6 5.54 -0.02 -5.22
C ARG A 6 5.82 -0.92 -4.02
N ALA A 7 7.09 -1.27 -3.80
CA ALA A 7 7.49 -2.04 -2.63
C ALA A 7 7.32 -1.25 -1.33
N ILE A 8 7.59 0.07 -1.35
CA ILE A 8 7.32 0.97 -0.22
C ILE A 8 5.82 0.98 0.09
N ALA A 9 4.98 1.26 -0.91
CA ALA A 9 3.54 1.29 -0.74
C ALA A 9 2.97 -0.05 -0.21
N ALA A 10 3.45 -1.18 -0.75
CA ALA A 10 3.05 -2.51 -0.27
C ALA A 10 3.38 -2.74 1.21
N LYS A 11 4.56 -2.29 1.67
CA LYS A 11 4.95 -2.35 3.09
C LYS A 11 4.04 -1.49 3.97
N ILE A 12 3.75 -0.26 3.55
CA ILE A 12 2.85 0.66 4.27
C ILE A 12 1.45 0.04 4.41
N LEU A 13 0.89 -0.42 3.29
CA LEU A 13 -0.44 -1.05 3.25
C LEU A 13 -0.49 -2.32 4.11
N GLY A 14 0.57 -3.14 4.07
CA GLY A 14 0.67 -4.33 4.92
C GLY A 14 0.64 -4.03 6.42
N SER A 15 1.34 -2.97 6.84
CA SER A 15 1.31 -2.50 8.24
C SER A 15 -0.05 -1.90 8.61
N LEU A 16 -0.70 -1.17 7.68
CA LEU A 16 -2.04 -0.62 7.87
C LEU A 16 -3.09 -1.72 8.06
N LEU A 17 -3.03 -2.80 7.26
CA LEU A 17 -3.91 -3.97 7.41
C LEU A 17 -3.73 -4.65 8.78
N LYS A 18 -2.51 -4.63 9.33
CA LYS A 18 -2.20 -5.11 10.69
C LYS A 18 -2.59 -4.11 11.79
N LYS A 19 -3.30 -3.03 11.45
CA LYS A 19 -3.72 -1.95 12.35
C LYS A 19 -2.56 -1.25 13.08
N GLN A 20 -1.39 -1.18 12.45
CA GLN A 20 -0.20 -0.55 13.03
C GLN A 20 -0.13 0.94 12.68
N GLY A 21 -0.89 1.76 13.41
CA GLY A 21 -0.93 3.21 13.20
C GLY A 21 -1.81 3.64 12.02
N SER A 22 -1.71 4.93 11.68
CA SER A 22 -2.49 5.54 10.59
C SER A 22 -1.70 5.58 9.28
N LEU A 23 -2.40 5.72 8.16
CA LEU A 23 -1.77 5.87 6.85
C LEU A 23 -0.85 7.10 6.79
N SER A 24 -1.29 8.23 7.35
CA SER A 24 -0.50 9.47 7.38
C SER A 24 0.82 9.30 8.13
N ASN A 25 0.79 8.65 9.31
CA ASN A 25 2.00 8.43 10.10
C ASN A 25 3.01 7.54 9.39
N GLN A 26 2.54 6.59 8.58
CA GLN A 26 3.43 5.69 7.82
C GLN A 26 3.97 6.32 6.53
N LEU A 27 3.32 7.34 5.99
CA LEU A 27 3.80 8.09 4.81
C LEU A 27 4.86 9.14 5.17
N ASP A 28 4.80 9.70 6.38
CA ASP A 28 5.70 10.77 6.82
C ASP A 28 7.20 10.48 6.62
N PRO A 29 7.73 9.27 6.87
CA PRO A 29 9.14 8.96 6.64
C PRO A 29 9.59 9.04 5.17
N PHE A 30 8.66 9.03 4.22
CA PHE A 30 8.95 8.98 2.78
C PHE A 30 8.72 10.32 2.07
N ARG A 31 8.45 11.41 2.81
CA ARG A 31 8.15 12.74 2.23
C ARG A 31 9.23 13.28 1.30
N ASP A 32 10.49 12.93 1.56
CA ASP A 32 11.66 13.38 0.79
C ASP A 32 12.06 12.40 -0.34
N GLU A 33 11.32 11.29 -0.51
CA GLU A 33 11.55 10.36 -1.63
C GLU A 33 11.15 11.02 -2.95
N ALA A 34 11.96 10.82 -3.99
CA ALA A 34 11.72 11.43 -5.31
C ALA A 34 10.36 11.05 -5.93
N GLU A 35 9.83 9.88 -5.59
CA GLU A 35 8.51 9.40 -6.04
C GLU A 35 7.44 9.48 -4.95
N PHE A 36 7.59 10.35 -3.94
CA PHE A 36 6.64 10.47 -2.83
C PHE A 36 5.18 10.63 -3.29
N GLN A 37 4.92 11.48 -4.29
CA GLN A 37 3.57 11.69 -4.81
C GLN A 37 2.98 10.39 -5.38
N PHE A 38 3.81 9.57 -6.03
CA PHE A 38 3.38 8.28 -6.56
C PHE A 38 3.14 7.26 -5.44
N ILE A 39 3.99 7.24 -4.40
CA ILE A 39 3.79 6.40 -3.20
C ILE A 39 2.47 6.78 -2.51
N GLN A 40 2.24 8.08 -2.31
CA GLN A 40 1.04 8.61 -1.68
C GLN A 40 -0.21 8.23 -2.48
N GLU A 41 -0.21 8.49 -3.79
CA GLU A 41 -1.34 8.13 -4.66
C GLU A 41 -1.62 6.63 -4.59
N LEU A 42 -0.60 5.79 -4.70
CA LEU A 42 -0.76 4.33 -4.68
C LEU A 42 -1.36 3.84 -3.35
N CYS A 43 -0.90 4.37 -2.22
CA CYS A 43 -1.45 4.02 -0.91
C CYS A 43 -2.93 4.45 -0.77
N PHE A 44 -3.24 5.73 -1.03
CA PHE A 44 -4.61 6.24 -0.90
C PHE A 44 -5.57 5.61 -1.92
N GLY A 45 -5.11 5.41 -3.16
CA GLY A 45 -5.84 4.72 -4.22
C GLY A 45 -6.17 3.29 -3.84
N THR A 46 -5.19 2.54 -3.30
CA THR A 46 -5.41 1.17 -2.83
C THR A 46 -6.43 1.13 -1.68
N CYS A 47 -6.34 2.04 -0.71
CA CYS A 47 -7.33 2.12 0.37
C CYS A 47 -8.73 2.44 -0.16
N ARG A 48 -8.85 3.36 -1.13
CA ARG A 48 -10.14 3.75 -1.73
C ARG A 48 -10.81 2.58 -2.44
N TRP A 49 -10.02 1.79 -3.18
CA TRP A 49 -10.50 0.66 -3.97
C TRP A 49 -10.36 -0.68 -3.25
N PHE A 50 -10.12 -0.68 -1.94
CA PHE A 50 -9.77 -1.88 -1.17
C PHE A 50 -10.77 -3.02 -1.38
N HIS A 51 -12.06 -2.76 -1.26
CA HIS A 51 -13.08 -3.82 -1.38
C HIS A 51 -13.15 -4.42 -2.79
N GLN A 52 -12.94 -3.61 -3.83
CA GLN A 52 -12.90 -4.12 -5.19
C GLN A 52 -11.63 -4.95 -5.44
N LEU A 53 -10.49 -4.50 -4.92
CA LEU A 53 -9.23 -5.24 -5.02
C LEU A 53 -9.27 -6.55 -4.23
N ASP A 54 -9.90 -6.56 -3.05
CA ASP A 54 -10.10 -7.77 -2.24
C ASP A 54 -11.04 -8.76 -2.93
N PHE A 55 -12.13 -8.28 -3.54
CA PHE A 55 -12.99 -9.11 -4.36
C PHE A 55 -12.23 -9.75 -5.53
N LEU A 56 -11.47 -8.95 -6.29
CA LEU A 56 -10.65 -9.47 -7.40
C LEU A 56 -9.60 -10.47 -6.90
N LEU A 57 -9.01 -10.24 -5.73
CA LEU A 57 -8.05 -11.15 -5.13
C LEU A 57 -8.68 -12.53 -4.87
N GLN A 58 -9.90 -12.57 -4.35
CA GLN A 58 -10.63 -13.80 -4.07
C GLN A 58 -11.01 -14.56 -5.35
N GLU A 59 -11.34 -13.85 -6.43
CA GLU A 59 -11.67 -14.46 -7.72
C GLU A 59 -10.43 -14.99 -8.46
N LEU A 60 -9.30 -14.30 -8.33
CA LEU A 60 -8.09 -14.62 -9.10
C LEU A 60 -7.16 -15.62 -8.40
N LEU A 61 -7.30 -15.79 -7.08
CA LEU A 61 -6.49 -16.72 -6.30
C LEU A 61 -7.33 -17.88 -5.78
N SER A 62 -7.04 -19.08 -6.29
CA SER A 62 -7.59 -20.34 -5.74
C SER A 62 -7.11 -20.63 -4.30
N LYS A 63 -6.01 -20.00 -3.86
CA LYS A 63 -5.52 -19.98 -2.48
C LYS A 63 -4.98 -18.58 -2.14
N PRO A 64 -5.32 -18.00 -0.98
CA PRO A 64 -4.78 -16.71 -0.57
C PRO A 64 -3.25 -16.79 -0.44
N LEU A 65 -2.56 -15.70 -0.82
CA LEU A 65 -1.12 -15.54 -0.62
C LEU A 65 -0.84 -15.60 0.89
N LYS A 66 -0.15 -16.65 1.34
CA LYS A 66 0.29 -16.84 2.72
C LYS A 66 1.62 -16.15 2.97
#